data_AF-A0A7V2T702-F1
#
_entry.id   AF-A0A7V2T702-F1
#
_cell.length_a   1.000
_cell.length_b   1.000
_cell.length_c   1.000
_cell.angle_alpha   90.00
_cell.angle_beta   90.00
_cell.angle_gamma   90.00
#
_symmetry.space_group_name_H-M   'P 1'
#
loop_
_entity.id
_entity.type
_entity.pdbx_description
1 polymer ?
#
loop_
_entity_poly.entity_id
_entity_poly.type
_entity_poly.pdbx_seq_one_letter_code
_entity_poly.pdbx_strand_id
1 'polypeptide(L)'
;MTRGPWLLFLVLAVLLAAAGDEPAAAAGEAEWLALVPGATRLGPFEGEPPAAPAYRDDELLGYVFSTREVVNSTGFSGKPLDVLVGLDLEGRITGAVVREQHEPILVIGVRPEDIDAFVARYVGRRIDEPITVARGGGGDSRIDAISGATVSSLVINNAILTAARAVAASRGLLGAGRIDLATYEPRTFAELLEDGSLVRRRWTVGEVEALLKPRGGALFPPG
;
A
#
# COMPACT_ATOMS: atom_id res chain seq x y z
N MET A 1 -2.50 70.78 -32.45
CA MET A 1 -1.66 69.57 -32.47
C MET A 1 -1.50 69.07 -31.04
N THR A 2 -2.33 68.12 -30.64
CA THR A 2 -2.49 67.60 -29.27
C THR A 2 -1.73 66.28 -29.12
N ARG A 3 -0.80 66.18 -28.16
CA ARG A 3 -0.08 64.94 -27.82
C ARG A 3 -0.50 64.50 -26.42
N GLY A 4 -1.17 63.34 -26.34
CA GLY A 4 -1.81 62.82 -25.12
C GLY A 4 -0.86 62.08 -24.16
N PRO A 5 -1.22 61.98 -22.86
CA PRO A 5 -0.42 61.28 -21.85
C PRO A 5 -0.87 59.81 -21.77
N TRP A 6 -0.26 58.93 -22.56
CA TRP A 6 -0.60 57.49 -22.59
C TRP A 6 0.47 56.58 -21.95
N LEU A 7 1.55 57.14 -21.41
CA LEU A 7 2.70 56.35 -20.94
C LEU A 7 2.71 56.05 -19.43
N LEU A 8 1.75 56.57 -18.64
CA LEU A 8 1.77 56.41 -17.18
C LEU A 8 0.85 55.29 -16.64
N PHE A 9 0.31 54.42 -17.50
CA PHE A 9 -0.56 53.31 -17.08
C PHE A 9 0.08 51.92 -17.18
N LEU A 10 1.32 51.82 -17.70
CA LEU A 10 1.94 50.53 -18.04
C LEU A 10 2.95 50.00 -17.00
N VAL A 11 3.23 50.75 -15.93
CA VAL A 11 4.21 50.31 -14.90
C VAL A 11 3.55 49.75 -13.64
N LEU A 12 2.24 49.95 -13.44
CA LEU A 12 1.54 49.45 -12.23
C LEU A 12 0.87 48.07 -12.40
N ALA A 13 0.85 47.50 -13.61
CA ALA A 13 0.16 46.23 -13.88
C ALA A 13 1.06 44.98 -13.76
N VAL A 14 2.36 45.14 -13.52
CA VAL A 14 3.33 44.01 -13.52
C VAL A 14 3.67 43.50 -12.12
N LEU A 15 3.24 44.19 -11.06
CA LEU A 15 3.55 43.80 -9.66
C LEU A 15 2.42 43.04 -8.94
N LEU A 16 1.32 42.70 -9.63
CA LEU A 16 0.17 42.01 -9.03
C LEU A 16 -0.09 40.58 -9.55
N ALA A 17 0.90 39.95 -10.17
CA ALA A 17 0.75 38.61 -10.76
C ALA A 17 1.52 37.49 -10.02
N ALA A 18 2.07 37.75 -8.83
CA ALA A 18 2.89 36.78 -8.08
C ALA A 18 2.23 36.27 -6.79
N ALA A 19 0.90 36.18 -6.75
CA ALA A 19 0.18 35.55 -5.65
C ALA A 19 -1.02 34.77 -6.21
N GLY A 20 -0.97 33.43 -6.21
CA GLY A 20 -2.16 32.69 -6.64
C GLY A 20 -2.17 31.17 -6.57
N ASP A 21 -1.06 30.44 -6.75
CA ASP A 21 -1.12 28.96 -6.88
C ASP A 21 -0.51 28.16 -5.71
N GLU A 22 0.11 28.83 -4.72
CA GLU A 22 0.82 28.13 -3.62
C GLU A 22 -0.05 27.31 -2.64
N PRO A 23 -1.29 27.70 -2.24
CA PRO A 23 -1.94 27.04 -1.12
C PRO A 23 -2.43 25.61 -1.43
N ALA A 24 -2.78 25.30 -2.68
CA ALA A 24 -3.31 23.98 -3.05
C ALA A 24 -2.20 22.93 -3.25
N ALA A 25 -1.09 23.32 -3.88
CA ALA A 25 0.07 22.43 -4.05
C ALA A 25 0.75 22.14 -2.70
N ALA A 26 0.92 23.17 -1.85
CA ALA A 26 1.47 23.02 -0.51
C ALA A 26 0.56 22.20 0.42
N ALA A 27 -0.76 22.36 0.31
CA ALA A 27 -1.71 21.52 1.05
C ALA A 27 -1.62 20.04 0.64
N GLY A 28 -1.43 19.78 -0.66
CA GLY A 28 -1.20 18.42 -1.17
C GLY A 28 0.07 17.79 -0.61
N GLU A 29 1.19 18.52 -0.59
CA GLU A 29 2.45 18.01 -0.04
C GLU A 29 2.38 17.76 1.47
N ALA A 30 1.70 18.63 2.22
CA ALA A 30 1.49 18.47 3.66
C ALA A 30 0.70 17.19 4.00
N GLU A 31 -0.31 16.84 3.20
CA GLU A 31 -1.08 15.60 3.36
C GLU A 31 -0.17 14.37 3.23
N TRP A 32 0.70 14.34 2.21
CA TRP A 32 1.65 13.26 2.01
C TRP A 32 2.69 13.17 3.12
N LEU A 33 3.27 14.30 3.53
CA LEU A 33 4.25 14.36 4.62
C LEU A 33 3.69 13.82 5.94
N ALA A 34 2.41 14.10 6.22
CA ALA A 34 1.75 13.65 7.45
C ALA A 34 1.63 12.11 7.55
N LEU A 35 1.76 11.39 6.43
CA LEU A 35 1.68 9.91 6.41
C LEU A 35 2.93 9.22 6.95
N VAL A 36 4.06 9.94 7.06
CA VAL A 36 5.32 9.40 7.60
C VAL A 36 5.74 10.27 8.78
N PRO A 37 5.40 9.89 10.02
CA PRO A 37 5.68 10.70 11.21
C PRO A 37 7.16 11.08 11.32
N GLY A 38 7.40 12.39 11.38
CA GLY A 38 8.71 12.99 11.52
C GLY A 38 9.52 13.11 10.22
N ALA A 39 8.92 12.83 9.06
CA ALA A 39 9.47 13.28 7.77
C ALA A 39 9.32 14.81 7.64
N THR A 40 10.33 15.44 7.06
CA THR A 40 10.39 16.88 6.80
C THR A 40 10.40 17.21 5.31
N ARG A 41 10.66 16.21 4.44
CA ARG A 41 10.73 16.39 2.99
C ARG A 41 10.33 15.12 2.24
N LEU A 42 9.69 15.28 1.08
CA LEU A 42 9.45 14.20 0.12
C LEU A 42 10.42 14.30 -1.06
N GLY A 43 10.78 13.17 -1.64
CA GLY A 43 11.35 13.09 -2.98
C GLY A 43 10.25 13.06 -4.05
N PRO A 44 10.64 13.00 -5.34
CA PRO A 44 9.67 12.83 -6.43
C PRO A 44 8.99 11.45 -6.36
N PHE A 45 7.76 11.36 -6.86
CA PHE A 45 7.12 10.08 -7.12
C PHE A 45 7.80 9.41 -8.31
N GLU A 46 8.48 8.28 -8.08
CA GLU A 46 9.26 7.60 -9.11
C GLU A 46 9.29 6.07 -8.95
N GLY A 47 9.81 5.40 -9.96
CA GLY A 47 9.93 3.94 -10.04
C GLY A 47 8.64 3.21 -10.40
N GLU A 48 8.72 1.88 -10.41
CA GLU A 48 7.59 1.00 -10.74
C GLU A 48 7.40 -0.05 -9.63
N PRO A 49 6.28 -0.01 -8.87
CA PRO A 49 5.22 1.01 -8.90
C PRO A 49 5.70 2.39 -8.37
N PRO A 50 4.99 3.48 -8.71
CA PRO A 50 5.36 4.85 -8.31
C PRO A 50 5.20 5.06 -6.80
N ALA A 51 6.26 5.57 -6.16
CA ALA A 51 6.25 5.98 -4.76
C ALA A 51 7.25 7.12 -4.53
N ALA A 52 6.94 8.02 -3.60
CA ALA A 52 7.85 9.09 -3.19
C ALA A 52 8.59 8.71 -1.89
N PRO A 53 9.92 8.79 -1.84
CA PRO A 53 10.67 8.59 -0.60
C PRO A 53 10.44 9.77 0.36
N ALA A 54 10.25 9.46 1.65
CA ALA A 54 10.07 10.44 2.71
C ALA A 54 11.31 10.50 3.61
N TYR A 55 11.83 11.70 3.83
CA TYR A 55 13.09 11.94 4.52
C TYR A 55 12.91 12.80 5.76
N ARG A 56 13.79 12.59 6.74
CA ARG A 56 14.18 13.60 7.72
C ARG A 56 15.61 14.00 7.43
N ASP A 57 15.79 15.22 6.94
CA ASP A 57 17.08 15.68 6.43
C ASP A 57 17.58 14.77 5.28
N ASP A 58 18.65 14.00 5.53
CA ASP A 58 19.23 13.02 4.60
C ASP A 58 18.87 11.56 4.98
N GLU A 59 18.16 11.35 6.09
CA GLU A 59 17.72 10.02 6.55
C GLU A 59 16.41 9.63 5.85
N LEU A 60 16.44 8.52 5.09
CA LEU A 60 15.24 7.92 4.53
C LEU A 60 14.41 7.26 5.64
N LEU A 61 13.18 7.70 5.84
CA LEU A 61 12.27 7.15 6.85
C LEU A 61 11.27 6.14 6.26
N GLY A 62 10.98 6.24 4.97
CA GLY A 62 9.96 5.42 4.34
C GLY A 62 9.53 5.94 2.99
N TYR A 63 8.35 5.51 2.55
CA TYR A 63 7.76 5.85 1.27
C TYR A 63 6.30 6.22 1.43
N VAL A 64 5.83 7.11 0.56
CA VAL A 64 4.40 7.43 0.40
C VAL A 64 3.93 7.14 -1.01
N PHE A 65 2.70 6.66 -1.15
CA PHE A 65 2.16 6.25 -2.45
C PHE A 65 0.62 6.25 -2.46
N SER A 66 0.06 6.31 -3.66
CA SER A 66 -1.38 6.18 -3.93
C SER A 66 -1.69 4.73 -4.31
N THR A 67 -2.74 4.14 -3.72
CA THR A 67 -3.20 2.80 -4.14
C THR A 67 -3.67 2.80 -5.59
N ARG A 68 -4.25 3.91 -6.06
CA ARG A 68 -4.70 4.05 -7.45
C ARG A 68 -3.53 4.03 -8.42
N GLU A 69 -2.47 4.78 -8.14
CA GLU A 69 -1.30 4.82 -9.03
C GLU A 69 -0.47 3.53 -8.99
N VAL A 70 -0.45 2.83 -7.85
CA VAL A 70 0.37 1.63 -7.66
C VAL A 70 -0.28 0.36 -8.23
N VAL A 71 -1.58 0.17 -8.01
CA VAL A 71 -2.29 -1.08 -8.39
C VAL A 71 -3.57 -0.83 -9.18
N ASN A 72 -3.80 0.40 -9.65
CA ASN A 72 -5.05 0.78 -10.32
C ASN A 72 -6.28 0.37 -9.50
N SER A 73 -6.25 0.66 -8.18
CA SER A 73 -7.28 0.21 -7.27
C SER A 73 -8.67 0.71 -7.68
N THR A 74 -9.61 -0.23 -7.69
CA THR A 74 -11.02 0.01 -8.00
C THR A 74 -11.89 -0.41 -6.83
N GLY A 75 -12.97 0.33 -6.63
CA GLY A 75 -14.04 0.03 -5.70
C GLY A 75 -14.85 -1.19 -6.15
N PHE A 76 -15.71 -1.70 -5.28
CA PHE A 76 -16.69 -2.74 -5.60
C PHE A 76 -17.62 -2.33 -6.76
N SER A 77 -17.91 -1.04 -6.90
CA SER A 77 -18.71 -0.50 -8.01
C SER A 77 -17.94 -0.40 -9.33
N GLY A 78 -16.66 -0.79 -9.37
CA GLY A 78 -15.77 -0.63 -10.52
C GLY A 78 -15.28 0.81 -10.73
N LYS A 79 -15.62 1.74 -9.82
CA LYS A 79 -15.18 3.13 -9.86
C LYS A 79 -13.81 3.30 -9.17
N PRO A 80 -13.11 4.41 -9.41
CA PRO A 80 -11.84 4.68 -8.74
C PRO A 80 -11.96 4.63 -7.21
N LEU A 81 -10.96 4.04 -6.58
CA LEU A 81 -10.74 4.05 -5.14
C LEU A 81 -9.28 4.44 -4.92
N ASP A 82 -9.02 5.48 -4.13
CA ASP A 82 -7.68 5.95 -3.85
C ASP A 82 -7.48 6.19 -2.35
N VAL A 83 -6.51 5.47 -1.79
CA VAL A 83 -6.02 5.64 -0.44
C VAL A 83 -4.54 6.02 -0.53
N LEU A 84 -4.17 7.12 0.12
CA LEU A 84 -2.78 7.50 0.28
C LEU A 84 -2.21 6.75 1.47
N VAL A 85 -1.04 6.16 1.31
CA VAL A 85 -0.43 5.28 2.32
C VAL A 85 1.02 5.70 2.55
N GLY A 86 1.42 5.74 3.82
CA GLY A 86 2.81 5.82 4.26
C GLY A 86 3.30 4.46 4.74
N LEU A 87 4.53 4.10 4.40
CA LEU A 87 5.17 2.83 4.73
C LEU A 87 6.61 3.07 5.19
N ASP A 88 6.98 2.57 6.38
CA ASP A 88 8.36 2.62 6.86
C ASP A 88 9.25 1.54 6.22
N LEU A 89 10.55 1.61 6.51
CA LEU A 89 11.56 0.68 5.97
C LEU A 89 11.42 -0.74 6.53
N GLU A 90 10.74 -0.90 7.66
CA GLU A 90 10.44 -2.19 8.27
C GLU A 90 9.16 -2.82 7.72
N GLY A 91 8.43 -2.13 6.83
CA GLY A 91 7.18 -2.60 6.25
C GLY A 91 5.95 -2.40 7.15
N ARG A 92 5.97 -1.43 8.08
CA ARG A 92 4.79 -0.97 8.82
C ARG A 92 4.13 0.18 8.11
N ILE A 93 2.81 0.15 8.10
CA ILE A 93 2.00 1.27 7.63
C ILE A 93 2.09 2.38 8.68
N THR A 94 2.58 3.56 8.28
CA THR A 94 2.76 4.72 9.17
C THR A 94 1.63 5.73 9.08
N GLY A 95 0.86 5.70 7.98
CA GLY A 95 -0.27 6.58 7.71
C GLY A 95 -1.15 5.99 6.62
N ALA A 96 -2.46 6.28 6.69
CA ALA A 96 -3.41 5.95 5.65
C ALA A 96 -4.57 6.95 5.65
N VAL A 97 -4.90 7.53 4.50
CA VAL A 97 -6.01 8.49 4.34
C VAL A 97 -6.74 8.23 3.02
N VAL A 98 -8.07 8.34 3.03
CA VAL A 98 -8.87 8.19 1.81
C VAL A 98 -8.87 9.50 1.04
N ARG A 99 -8.38 9.45 -0.20
CA ARG A 99 -8.39 10.60 -1.11
C ARG A 99 -9.61 10.60 -2.02
N GLU A 100 -9.98 9.44 -2.52
CA GLU A 100 -11.12 9.29 -3.42
C GLU A 100 -11.82 7.94 -3.17
N GLN A 101 -13.15 7.96 -3.06
CA GLN A 101 -13.95 6.74 -3.05
C GLN A 101 -15.33 7.00 -3.65
N HIS A 102 -15.87 5.99 -4.33
CA HIS A 102 -17.21 6.03 -4.93
C HIS A 102 -18.00 4.75 -4.62
N GLU A 103 -17.90 4.27 -3.40
CA GLU A 103 -18.58 3.06 -2.94
C GLU A 103 -20.06 3.36 -2.62
N PRO A 104 -21.03 2.83 -3.38
CA PRO A 104 -22.44 3.19 -3.21
C PRO A 104 -22.96 2.91 -1.78
N ILE A 105 -22.44 1.86 -1.15
CA ILE A 105 -22.83 1.43 0.20
C ILE A 105 -22.16 2.30 1.29
N LEU A 106 -21.01 2.91 1.00
CA LEU A 106 -20.37 3.86 1.93
C LEU A 106 -21.01 5.26 1.89
N VAL A 107 -21.91 5.52 0.95
CA VAL A 107 -22.62 6.81 0.83
C VAL A 107 -23.94 6.79 1.61
N ILE A 108 -24.50 5.62 1.91
CA ILE A 108 -25.80 5.49 2.58
C ILE A 108 -25.59 4.95 4.00
N GLY A 109 -25.71 5.83 4.99
CA GLY A 109 -25.68 5.46 6.41
C GLY A 109 -24.27 5.23 7.00
N VAL A 110 -23.22 5.45 6.21
CA VAL A 110 -21.82 5.51 6.67
C VAL A 110 -21.36 6.97 6.54
N ARG A 111 -20.72 7.51 7.57
CA ARG A 111 -20.18 8.87 7.53
C ARG A 111 -18.73 8.86 7.03
N PRO A 112 -18.22 9.94 6.43
CA PRO A 112 -16.82 10.03 6.02
C PRO A 112 -15.84 9.67 7.15
N GLU A 113 -16.13 10.11 8.38
CA GLU A 113 -15.27 9.85 9.54
C GLU A 113 -15.20 8.36 9.90
N ASP A 114 -16.23 7.57 9.57
CA ASP A 114 -16.24 6.13 9.82
C ASP A 114 -15.27 5.41 8.84
N ILE A 115 -15.11 5.95 7.63
CA ILE A 115 -14.14 5.48 6.64
C ILE A 115 -12.73 5.88 7.04
N ASP A 116 -12.52 7.13 7.47
CA ASP A 116 -11.23 7.62 7.97
C ASP A 116 -10.78 6.82 9.19
N ALA A 117 -11.69 6.56 10.13
CA ALA A 117 -11.41 5.69 11.27
C ALA A 117 -11.08 4.26 10.85
N PHE A 118 -11.68 3.75 9.76
CA PHE A 118 -11.36 2.42 9.24
C PHE A 118 -9.93 2.36 8.68
N VAL A 119 -9.53 3.32 7.83
CA VAL A 119 -8.16 3.33 7.27
C VAL A 119 -7.09 3.66 8.32
N ALA A 120 -7.41 4.47 9.33
CA ALA A 120 -6.50 4.76 10.44
C ALA A 120 -6.11 3.51 11.26
N ARG A 121 -6.95 2.46 11.26
CA ARG A 121 -6.66 1.19 11.95
C ARG A 121 -5.50 0.40 11.34
N TYR A 122 -5.02 0.77 10.15
CA TYR A 122 -3.86 0.15 9.52
C TYR A 122 -2.54 0.70 10.08
N VAL A 123 -2.55 1.90 10.66
CA VAL A 123 -1.34 2.53 11.22
C VAL A 123 -0.75 1.64 12.32
N GLY A 124 0.56 1.40 12.23
CA GLY A 124 1.34 0.54 13.12
C GLY A 124 1.38 -0.95 12.72
N ARG A 125 0.51 -1.39 11.80
CA ARG A 125 0.45 -2.79 11.35
C ARG A 125 1.52 -3.08 10.32
N ARG A 126 2.09 -4.29 10.38
CA ARG A 126 3.03 -4.75 9.37
C ARG A 126 2.31 -5.38 8.18
N ILE A 127 2.83 -5.15 6.98
CA ILE A 127 2.25 -5.69 5.74
C ILE A 127 2.54 -7.19 5.53
N ASP A 128 3.52 -7.74 6.25
CA ASP A 128 3.90 -9.15 6.24
C ASP A 128 3.11 -10.00 7.23
N GLU A 129 2.44 -9.37 8.20
CA GLU A 129 1.52 -10.02 9.12
C GLU A 129 0.14 -10.26 8.46
N PRO A 130 -0.58 -11.32 8.88
CA PRO A 130 -1.95 -11.53 8.44
C PRO A 130 -2.85 -10.43 9.01
N ILE A 131 -3.48 -9.65 8.13
CA ILE A 131 -4.53 -8.69 8.50
C ILE A 131 -5.85 -9.20 7.93
N THR A 132 -6.83 -9.43 8.82
CA THR A 132 -8.16 -9.91 8.42
C THR A 132 -9.22 -8.87 8.74
N VAL A 133 -10.05 -8.55 7.75
CA VAL A 133 -11.25 -7.74 7.96
C VAL A 133 -12.44 -8.64 8.20
N ALA A 134 -13.09 -8.49 9.36
CA ALA A 134 -14.26 -9.27 9.74
C ALA A 134 -15.24 -8.43 10.57
N ARG A 135 -16.48 -8.92 10.71
CA ARG A 135 -17.50 -8.27 11.53
C ARG A 135 -17.43 -8.83 12.95
N GLY A 136 -17.16 -7.95 13.92
CA GLY A 136 -17.10 -8.28 15.34
C GLY A 136 -15.89 -9.13 15.69
N GLY A 137 -14.82 -8.51 16.20
CA GLY A 137 -13.79 -9.27 16.91
C GLY A 137 -12.56 -8.48 17.35
N GLY A 138 -12.27 -8.57 18.65
CA GLY A 138 -10.98 -8.25 19.25
C GLY A 138 -9.90 -9.30 18.92
N GLY A 139 -8.67 -8.81 18.82
CA GLY A 139 -7.45 -9.56 18.49
C GLY A 139 -6.52 -8.69 17.64
N ASP A 140 -5.21 -8.73 17.89
CA ASP A 140 -4.24 -7.79 17.30
C ASP A 140 -4.18 -7.84 15.76
N SER A 141 -4.55 -8.95 15.11
CA SER A 141 -4.53 -9.14 13.65
C SER A 141 -5.85 -8.83 12.92
N ARG A 142 -6.88 -8.38 13.63
CA ARG A 142 -8.20 -8.10 13.05
C ARG A 142 -8.48 -6.60 12.96
N ILE A 143 -9.15 -6.22 11.88
CA ILE A 143 -9.75 -4.90 11.70
C ILE A 143 -11.25 -5.10 11.54
N ASP A 144 -12.04 -4.42 12.38
CA ASP A 144 -13.49 -4.46 12.24
C ASP A 144 -13.93 -3.80 10.94
N ALA A 145 -14.76 -4.50 10.18
CA ALA A 145 -15.38 -3.95 8.98
C ALA A 145 -16.30 -2.77 9.31
N ILE A 146 -16.40 -1.81 8.39
CA ILE A 146 -17.40 -0.74 8.47
C ILE A 146 -18.80 -1.38 8.52
N SER A 147 -19.60 -0.96 9.50
CA SER A 147 -20.94 -1.52 9.69
C SER A 147 -21.79 -1.30 8.44
N GLY A 148 -22.39 -2.39 7.94
CA GLY A 148 -23.20 -2.36 6.72
C GLY A 148 -22.40 -2.45 5.42
N ALA A 149 -21.08 -2.26 5.47
CA ALA A 149 -20.22 -2.13 4.29
C ALA A 149 -19.04 -3.12 4.29
N THR A 150 -19.31 -4.39 4.62
CA THR A 150 -18.26 -5.43 4.75
C THR A 150 -17.51 -5.66 3.43
N VAL A 151 -18.21 -5.67 2.29
CA VAL A 151 -17.57 -5.87 0.97
C VAL A 151 -16.67 -4.68 0.63
N SER A 152 -17.16 -3.45 0.77
CA SER A 152 -16.35 -2.23 0.56
C SER A 152 -15.13 -2.19 1.49
N SER A 153 -15.28 -2.60 2.76
CA SER A 153 -14.17 -2.72 3.71
C SER A 153 -13.09 -3.70 3.24
N LEU A 154 -13.50 -4.82 2.62
CA LEU A 154 -12.58 -5.81 2.06
C LEU A 154 -11.84 -5.27 0.84
N VAL A 155 -12.48 -4.48 -0.03
CA VAL A 155 -11.76 -3.93 -1.19
C VAL A 155 -10.78 -2.82 -0.78
N ILE A 156 -11.14 -1.96 0.20
CA ILE A 156 -10.20 -0.99 0.77
C ILE A 156 -9.00 -1.71 1.40
N ASN A 157 -9.24 -2.77 2.19
CA ASN A 157 -8.17 -3.61 2.73
C ASN A 157 -7.26 -4.17 1.65
N ASN A 158 -7.85 -4.72 0.58
CA ASN A 158 -7.08 -5.29 -0.51
C ASN A 158 -6.25 -4.23 -1.25
N ALA A 159 -6.82 -3.05 -1.48
CA ALA A 159 -6.13 -1.93 -2.12
C ALA A 159 -4.89 -1.50 -1.31
N ILE A 160 -5.05 -1.25 -0.01
CA ILE A 160 -3.96 -0.85 0.89
C ILE A 160 -2.87 -1.91 0.92
N LEU A 161 -3.23 -3.17 1.19
CA LEU A 161 -2.25 -4.24 1.39
C LEU A 161 -1.54 -4.65 0.10
N THR A 162 -2.25 -4.67 -1.03
CA THR A 162 -1.64 -5.02 -2.31
C THR A 162 -0.67 -3.93 -2.76
N ALA A 163 -1.07 -2.65 -2.65
CA ALA A 163 -0.20 -1.53 -3.00
C ALA A 163 1.04 -1.47 -2.11
N ALA A 164 0.86 -1.58 -0.79
CA ALA A 164 1.97 -1.52 0.15
C ALA A 164 2.98 -2.66 -0.06
N ARG A 165 2.50 -3.87 -0.34
CA ARG A 165 3.38 -5.01 -0.67
C ARG A 165 4.09 -4.83 -2.01
N ALA A 166 3.43 -4.25 -3.01
CA ALA A 166 4.06 -3.98 -4.30
C ALA A 166 5.20 -2.97 -4.17
N VAL A 167 5.00 -1.87 -3.43
CA VAL A 167 6.05 -0.89 -3.12
C VAL A 167 7.15 -1.50 -2.27
N ALA A 168 6.80 -2.23 -1.21
CA ALA A 168 7.79 -2.89 -0.36
C ALA A 168 8.66 -3.88 -1.13
N ALA A 169 8.06 -4.65 -2.05
CA ALA A 169 8.79 -5.59 -2.91
C ALA A 169 9.76 -4.84 -3.85
N SER A 170 9.30 -3.79 -4.54
CA SER A 170 10.14 -3.04 -5.48
C SER A 170 11.27 -2.26 -4.82
N ARG A 171 11.15 -1.99 -3.50
CA ARG A 171 12.17 -1.34 -2.67
C ARG A 171 13.00 -2.31 -1.83
N GLY A 172 12.79 -3.61 -1.96
CA GLY A 172 13.55 -4.63 -1.22
C GLY A 172 13.29 -4.66 0.29
N LEU A 173 12.14 -4.15 0.73
CA LEU A 173 11.74 -4.09 2.15
C LEU A 173 11.09 -5.40 2.64
N LEU A 174 10.71 -6.30 1.72
CA LEU A 174 10.18 -7.61 2.07
C LEU A 174 11.33 -8.60 2.30
N GLY A 175 11.32 -9.29 3.45
CA GLY A 175 12.27 -10.36 3.75
C GLY A 175 12.14 -11.57 2.80
N ALA A 176 13.22 -12.36 2.72
CA ALA A 176 13.28 -13.58 1.92
C ALA A 176 12.27 -14.65 2.37
N GLY A 177 11.79 -15.48 1.44
CA GLY A 177 10.91 -16.62 1.73
C GLY A 177 9.42 -16.44 1.38
N ARG A 178 9.09 -15.43 0.57
CA ARG A 178 7.73 -15.25 0.03
C ARG A 178 7.64 -15.81 -1.39
N ILE A 179 6.42 -16.13 -1.83
CA ILE A 179 6.16 -16.45 -3.24
C ILE A 179 6.42 -15.17 -4.04
N ASP A 180 7.42 -15.19 -4.91
CA ASP A 180 7.66 -14.12 -5.87
C ASP A 180 6.62 -14.25 -7.00
N LEU A 181 5.68 -13.31 -7.00
CA LEU A 181 4.66 -13.19 -8.05
C LEU A 181 5.07 -12.17 -9.12
N ALA A 182 6.12 -11.38 -8.86
CA ALA A 182 6.56 -10.29 -9.73
C ALA A 182 7.50 -10.80 -10.83
N THR A 183 8.33 -11.79 -10.53
CA THR A 183 9.25 -12.42 -11.50
C THR A 183 8.73 -13.74 -12.06
N TYR A 184 7.42 -14.00 -11.91
CA TYR A 184 6.83 -15.24 -12.39
C TYR A 184 6.99 -15.38 -13.91
N GLU A 185 7.74 -16.38 -14.32
CA GLU A 185 7.83 -16.80 -15.71
C GLU A 185 7.18 -18.19 -15.84
N PRO A 186 6.27 -18.40 -16.82
CA PRO A 186 5.74 -19.73 -17.08
C PRO A 186 6.87 -20.66 -17.52
N ARG A 187 7.09 -21.72 -16.74
CA ARG A 187 8.06 -22.79 -17.03
C ARG A 187 7.33 -24.07 -17.39
N THR A 188 7.89 -24.81 -18.33
CA THR A 188 7.46 -26.16 -18.66
C THR A 188 7.85 -27.15 -17.58
N PHE A 189 7.15 -28.28 -17.52
CA PHE A 189 7.48 -29.35 -16.57
C PHE A 189 8.93 -29.86 -16.71
N ALA A 190 9.49 -29.83 -17.92
CA ALA A 190 10.87 -30.23 -18.17
C ALA A 190 11.87 -29.23 -17.56
N GLU A 191 11.66 -27.93 -17.75
CA GLU A 191 12.50 -26.87 -17.16
C GLU A 191 12.46 -26.91 -15.62
N LEU A 192 11.28 -27.13 -15.05
CA LEU A 192 11.12 -27.27 -13.59
C LEU A 192 11.84 -28.51 -13.02
N LEU A 193 12.02 -29.57 -13.81
CA LEU A 193 12.83 -30.72 -13.41
C LEU A 193 14.32 -30.43 -13.52
N GLU A 194 14.74 -29.66 -14.53
CA GLU A 194 16.14 -29.28 -14.76
C GLU A 194 16.66 -28.28 -13.72
N ASP A 195 15.87 -27.27 -13.37
CA ASP A 195 16.25 -26.25 -12.38
C ASP A 195 16.12 -26.73 -10.92
N GLY A 196 15.56 -27.93 -10.72
CA GLY A 196 15.39 -28.56 -9.41
C GLY A 196 14.21 -28.04 -8.61
N SER A 197 13.36 -27.18 -9.18
CA SER A 197 12.09 -26.75 -8.58
C SER A 197 11.14 -27.93 -8.36
N LEU A 198 11.17 -28.90 -9.28
CA LEU A 198 10.54 -30.20 -9.13
C LEU A 198 11.60 -31.29 -8.97
N VAL A 199 11.46 -32.08 -7.92
CA VAL A 199 12.32 -33.24 -7.69
C VAL A 199 11.49 -34.50 -7.55
N ARG A 200 11.91 -35.56 -8.23
CA ARG A 200 11.44 -36.91 -7.94
C ARG A 200 12.29 -37.51 -6.83
N ARG A 201 11.64 -37.95 -5.76
CA ARG A 201 12.26 -38.77 -4.70
C ARG A 201 11.51 -40.09 -4.60
N ARG A 202 12.24 -41.17 -4.34
CA ARG A 202 11.67 -42.45 -3.94
C ARG A 202 12.15 -42.70 -2.52
N TRP A 203 11.21 -43.08 -1.67
CA TRP A 203 11.50 -43.47 -0.30
C TRP A 203 10.93 -44.85 -0.05
N THR A 204 11.68 -45.66 0.69
CA THR A 204 11.20 -46.91 1.26
C THR A 204 10.48 -46.64 2.57
N VAL A 205 9.60 -47.56 2.97
CA VAL A 205 8.88 -47.48 4.26
C VAL A 205 9.87 -47.31 5.43
N GLY A 206 10.97 -48.09 5.43
CA GLY A 206 11.98 -48.01 6.48
C GLY A 206 12.71 -46.66 6.57
N GLU A 207 12.98 -46.01 5.43
CA GLU A 207 13.58 -44.67 5.41
C GLU A 207 12.62 -43.62 5.97
N VAL A 208 11.33 -43.70 5.61
CA VAL A 208 10.32 -42.77 6.12
C VAL A 208 10.11 -42.97 7.62
N GLU A 209 10.03 -44.21 8.10
CA GLU A 209 9.95 -44.51 9.53
C GLU A 209 11.18 -44.00 10.31
N ALA A 210 12.38 -44.21 9.77
CA ALA A 210 13.61 -43.69 10.38
C ALA A 210 13.65 -42.15 10.43
N LEU A 211 13.08 -41.47 9.43
CA LEU A 211 12.97 -40.00 9.39
C LEU A 211 11.91 -39.44 10.36
N LEU A 212 10.82 -40.18 10.58
CA LEU A 212 9.70 -39.74 11.41
C LEU A 212 9.90 -40.07 12.90
N LYS A 213 10.56 -41.18 13.23
CA LYS A 213 10.74 -41.66 14.62
C LYS A 213 11.41 -40.64 15.56
N PRO A 214 12.48 -39.90 15.17
CA PRO A 214 13.06 -38.84 16.02
C PRO A 214 12.12 -37.64 16.23
N ARG A 215 11.11 -37.48 15.37
CA ARG A 215 10.10 -36.40 15.42
C ARG A 215 8.81 -36.83 16.11
N GLY A 216 8.77 -38.03 16.70
CA GLY A 216 7.58 -38.59 17.33
C GLY A 216 6.47 -39.01 16.35
N GLY A 217 6.77 -39.06 15.05
CA GLY A 217 5.84 -39.49 14.01
C GLY A 217 5.96 -40.98 13.73
N ALA A 218 4.85 -41.59 13.32
CA ALA A 218 4.79 -42.93 12.76
C ALA A 218 4.10 -42.88 11.41
N LEU A 219 4.58 -43.65 10.44
CA LEU A 219 3.98 -43.69 9.09
C LEU A 219 2.61 -44.35 9.12
N PHE A 220 2.42 -45.32 10.01
CA PHE A 220 1.15 -46.01 10.25
C PHE A 220 0.76 -45.83 11.72
N PRO A 221 -0.53 -45.62 12.02
CA PRO A 221 -1.02 -45.62 13.40
C PRO A 221 -0.83 -47.02 14.03
N PRO A 222 -0.64 -47.11 15.36
CA PRO A 222 -0.59 -48.40 16.05
C PRO A 222 -1.93 -49.11 15.88
N GLY A 223 -1.86 -50.38 15.43
CA GLY A 223 -3.03 -51.26 15.29
C GLY A 223 -3.52 -51.84 16.60
#